data_AF-A0A8J3XPH7-F1
#
_entry.id   AF-A0A8J3XPH7-F1
#
_cell.length_a   1.000
_cell.length_b   1.000
_cell.length_c   1.000
_cell.angle_alpha   90.00
_cell.angle_beta   90.00
_cell.angle_gamma   90.00
#
_symmetry.space_group_name_H-M   'P 1'
#
loop_
_entity.id
_entity.type
_entity.pdbx_description
1 polymer ?
#
loop_
_entity_poly.entity_id
_entity_poly.type
_entity_poly.pdbx_seq_one_letter_code
_entity_poly.pdbx_strand_id
1 'polypeptide(L)'
;MDITFLLVHSPSVGPSTWTPVGEVLRSRGHRAVVPSLVDVTAGPGPYWPRVVERVTAAVPSGGPVAIVAHSNAGLFVPLIAQALGGRVSRCLFVDAALPSRRGTTTAAEPEFLPFLRSIADESGVLPRWTDWWDEDDVAALFPDDATRRVVVAEQARLPLAYYQEEIPVPAGWDHAGGTRTAAGPVEGPGGRRRLSAGRVAWRA
;
A
#
# COMPACT_ATOMS: atom_id res chain seq x y z
N MET A 1 -26.68 -3.51 6.14
CA MET A 1 -25.54 -4.33 5.66
C MET A 1 -24.27 -3.70 6.20
N ASP A 2 -23.46 -4.46 6.91
CA ASP A 2 -22.25 -3.93 7.55
C ASP A 2 -21.17 -3.63 6.51
N ILE A 3 -20.43 -2.56 6.75
CA ILE A 3 -19.30 -2.15 5.91
C ILE A 3 -18.16 -3.18 6.01
N THR A 4 -17.57 -3.51 4.86
CA THR A 4 -16.34 -4.32 4.81
C THR A 4 -15.13 -3.40 4.72
N PHE A 5 -14.23 -3.50 5.70
CA PHE A 5 -12.92 -2.86 5.68
C PHE A 5 -11.96 -3.69 4.83
N LEU A 6 -11.54 -3.13 3.71
CA LEU A 6 -10.53 -3.69 2.82
C LEU A 6 -9.19 -3.02 3.15
N LEU A 7 -8.33 -3.72 3.90
CA LEU A 7 -7.04 -3.20 4.38
C LEU A 7 -5.93 -3.61 3.40
N VAL A 8 -5.45 -2.66 2.61
CA VAL A 8 -4.49 -2.89 1.52
C VAL A 8 -3.11 -2.40 1.97
N HIS A 9 -2.17 -3.33 2.11
CA HIS A 9 -0.77 -3.02 2.40
C HIS A 9 -0.01 -2.65 1.13
N SER A 10 1.15 -2.01 1.25
CA SER A 10 2.04 -1.77 0.10
C SER A 10 2.64 -3.09 -0.41
N PRO A 11 2.83 -3.27 -1.74
CA PRO A 11 3.52 -4.44 -2.29
C PRO A 11 4.95 -4.69 -1.76
N SER A 12 5.59 -3.67 -1.20
CA SER A 12 6.94 -3.79 -0.60
C SER A 12 6.95 -4.46 0.77
N VAL A 13 5.77 -4.65 1.39
CA VAL A 13 5.57 -5.31 2.68
C VAL A 13 4.48 -6.37 2.57
N GLY A 14 4.15 -7.04 3.67
CA GLY A 14 3.16 -8.11 3.71
C GLY A 14 1.88 -7.79 4.49
N PRO A 15 0.92 -8.73 4.49
CA PRO A 15 -0.36 -8.60 5.19
C PRO A 15 -0.23 -8.42 6.69
N SER A 16 0.87 -8.86 7.32
CA SER A 16 1.11 -8.68 8.76
C SER A 16 1.14 -7.21 9.17
N THR A 17 1.35 -6.28 8.24
CA THR A 17 1.18 -4.83 8.44
C THR A 17 -0.24 -4.46 8.90
N TRP A 18 -1.25 -5.21 8.44
CA TRP A 18 -2.67 -4.94 8.71
C TRP A 18 -3.38 -6.04 9.49
N THR A 19 -2.79 -7.23 9.64
CA THR A 19 -3.40 -8.35 10.38
C THR A 19 -3.89 -7.94 11.77
N PRO A 20 -3.10 -7.25 12.62
CA PRO A 20 -3.57 -6.84 13.95
C PRO A 20 -4.78 -5.89 13.89
N VAL A 21 -4.76 -4.92 12.97
CA VAL A 21 -5.89 -3.98 12.77
C VAL A 21 -7.13 -4.73 12.27
N GLY A 22 -6.95 -5.70 11.37
CA GLY A 22 -8.02 -6.55 10.87
C GLY A 22 -8.65 -7.40 11.97
N GLU A 23 -7.85 -7.98 12.87
CA GLU A 23 -8.32 -8.73 14.04
C GLU A 23 -9.10 -7.84 15.00
N VAL A 24 -8.58 -6.66 15.29
CA VAL A 24 -9.24 -5.67 16.15
C VAL A 24 -10.60 -5.24 15.56
N LEU A 25 -10.67 -4.96 14.26
CA LEU A 25 -11.94 -4.64 13.58
C LEU A 25 -12.95 -5.80 13.68
N ARG A 26 -12.51 -7.03 13.45
CA ARG A 26 -13.36 -8.24 13.56
C ARG A 26 -13.84 -8.47 14.99
N SER A 27 -12.98 -8.26 15.99
CA SER A 27 -13.36 -8.37 17.41
C SER A 27 -14.45 -7.37 17.82
N ARG A 28 -14.54 -6.24 17.10
CA ARG A 28 -15.58 -5.21 17.28
C ARG A 28 -16.82 -5.44 16.39
N GLY A 29 -16.93 -6.60 15.75
CA GLY A 29 -18.08 -6.97 14.93
C GLY A 29 -18.06 -6.41 13.50
N HIS A 30 -16.97 -5.79 13.06
CA HIS A 30 -16.84 -5.35 11.67
C HIS A 30 -16.32 -6.47 10.76
N ARG A 31 -16.69 -6.42 9.47
CA ARG A 31 -16.04 -7.26 8.46
C ARG A 31 -14.73 -6.61 8.05
N ALA A 32 -13.62 -7.35 8.10
CA ALA A 32 -12.34 -6.89 7.60
C ALA A 32 -11.67 -7.97 6.75
N VAL A 33 -10.99 -7.57 5.68
CA VAL A 33 -10.18 -8.43 4.80
C VAL A 33 -8.83 -7.77 4.56
N VAL A 34 -7.78 -8.60 4.56
CA VAL A 34 -6.39 -8.19 4.34
C VAL A 34 -5.85 -9.06 3.19
N PRO A 35 -6.04 -8.66 1.91
CA PRO A 35 -5.46 -9.40 0.80
C PRO A 35 -3.93 -9.37 0.89
N SER A 36 -3.29 -10.53 0.72
CA SER A 36 -1.84 -10.60 0.56
C SER A 36 -1.46 -10.20 -0.86
N LEU A 37 -0.58 -9.20 -0.98
CA LEU A 37 0.07 -8.78 -2.23
C LEU A 37 1.49 -9.33 -2.37
N VAL A 38 1.88 -10.27 -1.50
CA VAL A 38 3.13 -11.01 -1.67
C VAL A 38 3.13 -11.66 -3.06
N ASP A 39 4.28 -11.57 -3.73
CA ASP A 39 4.51 -12.07 -5.10
C ASP A 39 3.66 -11.43 -6.20
N VAL A 40 2.96 -10.31 -5.96
CA VAL A 40 2.17 -9.65 -7.01
C VAL A 40 3.04 -9.15 -8.18
N THR A 41 4.33 -8.96 -7.94
CA THR A 41 5.34 -8.62 -8.96
C THR A 41 6.09 -9.82 -9.51
N ALA A 42 5.65 -11.06 -9.23
CA ALA A 42 6.22 -12.24 -9.87
C ALA A 42 5.86 -12.24 -11.37
N GLY A 43 6.89 -12.34 -12.22
CA GLY A 43 6.74 -12.29 -13.67
C GLY A 43 6.70 -10.88 -14.27
N PRO A 44 6.56 -10.76 -15.60
CA PRO A 44 6.64 -9.47 -16.29
C PRO A 44 5.49 -8.54 -15.91
N GLY A 45 5.72 -7.24 -16.05
CA GLY A 45 4.69 -6.21 -15.93
C GLY A 45 3.70 -6.19 -17.12
N PRO A 46 2.64 -5.37 -17.05
CA PRO A 46 2.35 -4.46 -15.96
C PRO A 46 1.91 -5.17 -14.66
N TYR A 47 2.26 -4.60 -13.50
CA TYR A 47 2.05 -5.18 -12.18
C TYR A 47 0.71 -4.74 -11.56
N TRP A 48 0.32 -3.47 -11.78
CA TRP A 48 -0.93 -2.93 -11.23
C TRP A 48 -2.19 -3.78 -11.52
N PRO A 49 -2.36 -4.46 -12.67
CA PRO A 49 -3.57 -5.27 -12.89
C PRO A 49 -3.68 -6.43 -11.90
N ARG A 50 -2.55 -7.09 -11.60
CA ARG A 50 -2.50 -8.18 -10.62
C ARG A 50 -2.78 -7.69 -9.21
N VAL A 51 -2.35 -6.47 -8.87
CA VAL A 51 -2.69 -5.84 -7.59
C VAL A 51 -4.21 -5.65 -7.49
N VAL A 52 -4.82 -5.03 -8.50
CA VAL A 52 -6.27 -4.76 -8.51
C VAL A 52 -7.07 -6.05 -8.47
N GLU A 53 -6.71 -7.05 -9.28
CA GLU A 53 -7.35 -8.37 -9.29
C GLU A 53 -7.28 -9.04 -7.90
N ARG A 54 -6.08 -9.13 -7.31
CA ARG A 54 -5.88 -9.78 -6.01
C ARG A 54 -6.68 -9.11 -4.89
N VAL A 55 -6.68 -7.77 -4.87
CA VAL A 55 -7.40 -6.99 -3.86
C VAL A 55 -8.91 -7.16 -4.02
N THR A 56 -9.43 -7.05 -5.24
CA THR A 56 -10.88 -7.09 -5.50
C THR A 56 -11.45 -8.49 -5.32
N ALA A 57 -10.70 -9.54 -5.68
CA ALA A 57 -11.09 -10.93 -5.46
C ALA A 57 -11.24 -11.30 -3.98
N ALA A 58 -10.56 -10.59 -3.07
CA ALA A 58 -10.65 -10.82 -1.63
C ALA A 58 -11.91 -10.19 -0.99
N VAL A 59 -12.65 -9.35 -1.72
CA VAL A 59 -13.83 -8.66 -1.19
C VAL A 59 -15.05 -9.59 -1.29
N PRO A 60 -15.75 -9.89 -0.17
CA PRO A 60 -16.98 -10.67 -0.21
C PRO A 60 -18.06 -10.00 -1.09
N SER A 61 -19.00 -10.80 -1.59
CA SER A 61 -20.15 -10.28 -2.33
C SER A 61 -21.09 -9.48 -1.40
N GLY A 62 -21.68 -8.40 -1.95
CA GLY A 62 -22.70 -7.59 -1.27
C GLY A 62 -22.18 -6.58 -0.23
N GLY A 63 -22.95 -5.52 -0.01
CA GLY A 63 -22.68 -4.49 0.98
C GLY A 63 -21.58 -3.48 0.60
N PRO A 64 -21.49 -2.36 1.36
CA PRO A 64 -20.52 -1.29 1.12
C PRO A 64 -19.11 -1.70 1.57
N VAL A 65 -18.11 -1.09 0.93
CA VAL A 65 -16.68 -1.30 1.20
C VAL A 65 -16.04 0.02 1.64
N ALA A 66 -15.17 -0.03 2.65
CA ALA A 66 -14.20 1.01 2.97
C ALA A 66 -12.80 0.52 2.59
N ILE A 67 -12.16 1.19 1.63
CA ILE A 67 -10.77 0.90 1.26
C ILE A 67 -9.87 1.63 2.25
N VAL A 68 -8.92 0.94 2.86
CA VAL A 68 -7.88 1.52 3.73
C VAL A 68 -6.54 1.14 3.12
N ALA A 69 -5.86 2.10 2.52
CA ALA A 69 -4.62 1.88 1.79
C ALA A 69 -3.42 2.45 2.56
N HIS A 70 -2.31 1.71 2.61
CA HIS A 70 -1.04 2.14 3.18
C HIS A 70 0.08 2.30 2.14
N SER A 71 0.90 3.35 2.27
CA SER A 71 2.05 3.61 1.40
C SER A 71 1.68 3.55 -0.10
N ASN A 72 2.40 2.77 -0.94
CA ASN A 72 2.13 2.67 -2.38
C ASN A 72 0.77 2.03 -2.71
N ALA A 73 0.09 1.40 -1.74
CA ALA A 73 -1.26 0.91 -1.96
C ALA A 73 -2.24 2.04 -2.35
N GLY A 74 -1.96 3.27 -1.91
CA GLY A 74 -2.78 4.44 -2.21
C GLY A 74 -2.90 4.72 -3.71
N LEU A 75 -1.85 4.41 -4.48
CA LEU A 75 -1.82 4.60 -5.94
C LEU A 75 -2.84 3.73 -6.68
N PHE A 76 -3.20 2.58 -6.11
CA PHE A 76 -4.15 1.64 -6.71
C PHE A 76 -5.61 1.90 -6.30
N VAL A 77 -5.86 2.76 -5.30
CA VAL A 77 -7.22 3.08 -4.82
C VAL A 77 -8.17 3.48 -5.94
N PRO A 78 -7.79 4.32 -6.93
CA PRO A 78 -8.68 4.68 -8.04
C PRO A 78 -9.14 3.47 -8.86
N LEU A 79 -8.22 2.54 -9.14
CA LEU A 79 -8.47 1.34 -9.94
C LEU A 79 -9.29 0.30 -9.15
N ILE A 80 -8.96 0.11 -7.87
CA ILE A 80 -9.74 -0.74 -6.96
C ILE A 80 -11.16 -0.20 -6.83
N ALA A 81 -11.32 1.13 -6.69
CA ALA A 81 -12.63 1.75 -6.57
C ALA A 81 -13.45 1.64 -7.86
N GLN A 82 -12.82 1.80 -9.02
CA GLN A 82 -13.46 1.56 -10.31
C GLN A 82 -13.93 0.11 -10.44
N ALA A 83 -13.10 -0.87 -10.07
CA ALA A 83 -13.43 -2.29 -10.15
C ALA A 83 -14.53 -2.74 -9.18
N LEU A 84 -14.58 -2.15 -7.98
CA LEU A 84 -15.65 -2.40 -7.00
C LEU A 84 -16.93 -1.58 -7.26
N GLY A 85 -16.84 -0.57 -8.13
CA GLY A 85 -17.95 0.28 -8.54
C GLY A 85 -18.65 0.99 -7.37
N GLY A 86 -19.98 1.11 -7.45
CA GLY A 86 -20.81 1.81 -6.46
C GLY A 86 -20.81 1.19 -5.05
N ARG A 87 -20.06 0.11 -4.80
CA ARG A 87 -19.89 -0.47 -3.46
C ARG A 87 -18.92 0.33 -2.60
N VAL A 88 -18.01 1.11 -3.18
CA VAL A 88 -17.04 1.87 -2.41
C VAL A 88 -17.71 3.06 -1.76
N SER A 89 -17.77 3.01 -0.43
CA SER A 89 -18.38 4.06 0.38
C SER A 89 -17.32 5.03 0.94
N ARG A 90 -16.09 4.57 1.19
CA ARG A 90 -15.02 5.37 1.82
C ARG A 90 -13.66 4.92 1.30
N CYS A 91 -12.74 5.87 1.19
CA CYS A 91 -11.32 5.60 0.90
C CYS A 91 -10.45 6.32 1.93
N LEU A 92 -9.67 5.55 2.68
CA LEU A 92 -8.76 6.04 3.71
C LEU A 92 -7.33 5.82 3.25
N PHE A 93 -6.52 6.86 3.34
CA PHE A 93 -5.10 6.86 2.98
C PHE A 93 -4.30 6.99 4.27
N VAL A 94 -3.68 5.90 4.72
CA VAL A 94 -2.90 5.84 5.96
C VAL A 94 -1.43 5.87 5.60
N ASP A 95 -0.74 6.99 5.81
CA ASP A 95 0.64 7.20 5.33
C ASP A 95 0.85 6.75 3.87
N ALA A 96 -0.16 7.01 3.04
CA ALA A 96 -0.22 6.48 1.68
C ALA A 96 0.03 7.55 0.63
N ALA A 97 0.64 7.12 -0.48
CA ALA A 97 0.79 7.96 -1.65
C ALA A 97 -0.59 8.32 -2.22
N LEU A 98 -0.80 9.60 -2.53
CA LEU A 98 -2.02 10.06 -3.17
C LEU A 98 -1.81 10.01 -4.69
N PRO A 99 -2.64 9.27 -5.44
CA PRO A 99 -2.52 9.26 -6.89
C PRO A 99 -2.83 10.64 -7.47
N SER A 100 -2.29 10.89 -8.66
CA SER A 100 -2.66 12.05 -9.48
C SER A 100 -4.19 12.17 -9.61
N ARG A 101 -4.72 13.36 -9.89
CA ARG A 101 -6.17 13.52 -10.17
C ARG A 101 -6.60 12.93 -11.51
N ARG A 102 -5.67 12.83 -12.46
CA ARG A 102 -5.87 12.37 -13.83
C ARG A 102 -4.56 11.85 -14.42
N GLY A 103 -4.63 11.12 -15.53
CA GLY A 103 -3.47 10.65 -16.27
C GLY A 103 -2.86 9.41 -15.63
N THR A 104 -1.54 9.43 -15.39
CA THR A 104 -0.78 8.34 -14.78
C THR A 104 -0.11 8.80 -13.49
N THR A 105 0.35 7.84 -12.69
CA THR A 105 1.19 8.05 -11.50
C THR A 105 2.24 6.94 -11.42
N THR A 106 3.37 7.17 -10.75
CA THR A 106 4.44 6.19 -10.59
C THR A 106 4.63 5.83 -9.12
N ALA A 107 5.13 4.63 -8.85
CA ALA A 107 5.33 4.13 -7.48
C ALA A 107 6.57 4.70 -6.77
N ALA A 108 7.39 5.49 -7.47
CA ALA A 108 8.43 6.33 -6.89
C ALA A 108 8.43 7.72 -7.52
N GLU A 109 8.85 8.71 -6.73
CA GLU A 109 9.17 10.05 -7.22
C GLU A 109 10.43 10.00 -8.12
N PRO A 110 10.50 10.81 -9.20
CA PRO A 110 11.64 10.80 -10.13
C PRO A 110 13.01 10.95 -9.47
N GLU A 111 13.11 11.77 -8.42
CA GLU A 111 14.30 12.02 -7.62
C GLU A 111 14.76 10.82 -6.79
N PHE A 112 13.87 9.86 -6.51
CA PHE A 112 14.20 8.65 -5.76
C PHE A 112 14.68 7.51 -6.67
N LEU A 113 14.36 7.56 -7.97
CA LEU A 113 14.76 6.54 -8.95
C LEU A 113 16.29 6.34 -9.07
N PRO A 114 17.17 7.37 -8.99
CA PRO A 114 18.61 7.16 -8.97
C PRO A 114 19.08 6.30 -7.79
N PHE A 115 18.50 6.50 -6.61
CA PHE A 115 18.80 5.68 -5.44
C PHE A 115 18.35 4.23 -5.65
N LEU A 116 17.10 4.02 -6.10
CA LEU A 116 16.58 2.69 -6.41
C LEU A 116 17.45 1.96 -7.46
N ARG A 117 17.91 2.69 -8.48
CA ARG A 117 18.86 2.15 -9.47
C ARG A 117 20.19 1.73 -8.85
N SER A 118 20.70 2.47 -7.86
CA SER A 118 21.98 2.18 -7.23
C SER A 118 21.98 0.94 -6.34
N ILE A 119 20.81 0.53 -5.83
CA ILE A 119 20.67 -0.64 -4.94
C ILE A 119 20.04 -1.85 -5.65
N ALA A 120 19.58 -1.70 -6.89
CA ALA A 120 19.09 -2.82 -7.69
C ALA A 120 20.26 -3.73 -8.11
N ASP A 121 20.02 -5.04 -8.10
CA ASP A 121 21.00 -5.99 -8.64
C ASP A 121 21.07 -5.97 -10.18
N GLU A 122 21.93 -6.81 -10.76
CA GLU A 122 22.12 -6.91 -12.21
C GLU A 122 20.84 -7.28 -12.99
N SER A 123 19.87 -7.93 -12.32
CA SER A 123 18.57 -8.27 -12.89
C SER A 123 17.53 -7.15 -12.74
N GLY A 124 17.92 -6.01 -12.14
CA GLY A 124 17.04 -4.89 -11.86
C GLY A 124 16.10 -5.16 -10.68
N VAL A 125 16.44 -6.08 -9.78
CA VAL A 125 15.63 -6.43 -8.61
C VAL A 125 16.22 -5.81 -7.35
N LEU A 126 15.38 -5.10 -6.59
CA LEU A 126 15.77 -4.40 -5.37
C LEU A 126 15.92 -5.40 -4.20
N PRO A 127 16.72 -5.08 -3.17
CA PRO A 127 16.65 -5.80 -1.90
C PRO A 127 15.30 -5.59 -1.22
N ARG A 128 15.00 -6.30 -0.13
CA ARG A 128 13.75 -6.09 0.63
C ARG A 128 13.72 -4.66 1.16
N TRP A 129 12.53 -4.09 1.34
CA TRP A 129 12.40 -2.69 1.73
C TRP A 129 13.14 -2.34 3.04
N THR A 130 13.16 -3.24 4.03
CA THR A 130 13.94 -3.04 5.26
C THR A 130 15.45 -3.07 5.06
N ASP A 131 15.93 -3.66 3.98
CA ASP A 131 17.37 -3.75 3.70
C ASP A 131 17.87 -2.51 2.92
N TRP A 132 17.01 -1.50 2.69
CA TRP A 132 17.36 -0.26 2.00
C TRP A 132 17.94 0.81 2.94
N TRP A 133 17.74 0.63 4.23
CA TRP A 133 17.97 1.63 5.27
C TRP A 133 18.94 1.09 6.31
N ASP A 134 19.49 1.98 7.12
CA ASP A 134 20.33 1.59 8.25
C ASP A 134 19.53 0.78 9.28
N GLU A 135 20.20 -0.19 9.88
CA GLU A 135 19.61 -1.14 10.82
C GLU A 135 18.93 -0.46 12.02
N ASP A 136 19.54 0.59 12.56
CA ASP A 136 19.00 1.36 13.70
C ASP A 136 17.67 2.05 13.36
N ASP A 137 17.56 2.57 12.13
CA ASP A 137 16.34 3.21 11.63
C ASP A 137 15.22 2.20 11.43
N VAL A 138 15.56 0.99 10.98
CA VAL A 138 14.62 -0.11 10.74
C VAL A 138 14.14 -0.72 12.05
N ALA A 139 15.05 -0.98 12.99
CA ALA A 139 14.74 -1.57 14.29
C ALA A 139 13.71 -0.72 15.05
N ALA A 140 13.84 0.61 14.97
CA ALA A 140 12.93 1.56 15.61
C ALA A 140 11.48 1.55 15.06
N LEU A 141 11.21 0.87 13.93
CA LEU A 141 9.87 0.74 13.36
C LEU A 141 9.03 -0.34 14.03
N PHE A 142 9.68 -1.33 14.66
CA PHE A 142 9.01 -2.50 15.21
C PHE A 142 8.91 -2.40 16.73
N PRO A 143 7.79 -2.88 17.31
CA PRO A 143 7.63 -2.87 18.76
C PRO A 143 8.55 -3.91 19.44
N ASP A 144 8.86 -4.99 18.74
CA ASP A 144 9.71 -6.09 19.20
C ASP A 144 10.28 -6.91 18.02
N ASP A 145 11.27 -7.76 18.32
CA ASP A 145 11.95 -8.60 17.34
C ASP A 145 11.07 -9.70 16.74
N ALA A 146 10.02 -10.13 17.46
CA ALA A 146 9.11 -11.15 16.94
C ALA A 146 8.25 -10.59 15.80
N THR A 147 7.66 -9.43 16.03
CA THR A 147 6.91 -8.64 15.04
C THR A 147 7.79 -8.32 13.84
N ARG A 148 9.02 -7.86 14.10
CA ARG A 148 10.00 -7.60 13.04
C ARG A 148 10.25 -8.81 12.16
N ARG A 149 10.53 -9.98 12.75
CA ARG A 149 10.79 -11.22 11.98
C ARG A 149 9.62 -11.59 11.08
N VAL A 150 8.39 -11.47 11.58
CA VAL A 150 7.19 -11.77 10.79
C VAL A 150 7.07 -10.81 9.61
N VAL A 151 7.16 -9.50 9.84
CA VAL A 151 7.00 -8.51 8.77
C VAL A 151 8.12 -8.61 7.73
N VAL A 152 9.37 -8.81 8.17
CA VAL A 152 10.52 -8.95 7.27
C VAL A 152 10.43 -10.23 6.42
N ALA A 153 9.87 -11.31 6.96
CA ALA A 153 9.69 -12.56 6.21
C ALA A 153 8.69 -12.43 5.05
N GLU A 154 7.73 -11.50 5.13
CA GLU A 154 6.74 -11.27 4.09
C GLU A 154 7.16 -10.24 3.03
N GLN A 155 8.31 -9.58 3.19
CA GLN A 155 8.76 -8.54 2.25
C GLN A 155 9.26 -9.16 0.95
N ALA A 156 8.60 -8.80 -0.15
CA ALA A 156 9.04 -9.15 -1.48
C ALA A 156 10.23 -8.28 -1.93
N ARG A 157 11.11 -8.87 -2.74
CA ARG A 157 12.08 -8.13 -3.53
C ARG A 157 11.39 -7.64 -4.81
N LEU A 158 11.12 -6.34 -4.88
CA LEU A 158 10.40 -5.77 -6.02
C LEU A 158 11.35 -5.42 -7.18
N PRO A 159 10.93 -5.57 -8.44
CA PRO A 159 11.72 -5.09 -9.57
C PRO A 159 11.75 -3.56 -9.62
N LEU A 160 12.85 -2.96 -10.05
CA LEU A 160 12.95 -1.53 -10.34
C LEU A 160 11.84 -1.07 -11.31
N ALA A 161 11.49 -1.93 -12.26
CA ALA A 161 10.41 -1.70 -13.21
C ALA A 161 9.04 -1.47 -12.54
N TYR A 162 8.80 -1.99 -11.33
CA TYR A 162 7.58 -1.68 -10.57
C TYR A 162 7.51 -0.20 -10.17
N TYR A 163 8.65 0.39 -9.80
CA TYR A 163 8.72 1.81 -9.41
C TYR A 163 8.67 2.77 -10.59
N GLN A 164 9.03 2.28 -11.78
CA GLN A 164 8.98 3.02 -13.05
C GLN A 164 7.66 2.83 -13.79
N GLU A 165 6.82 1.89 -13.37
CA GLU A 165 5.54 1.61 -14.00
C GLU A 165 4.62 2.83 -13.92
N GLU A 166 4.04 3.19 -15.07
CA GLU A 166 2.94 4.14 -15.13
C GLU A 166 1.63 3.44 -14.77
N ILE A 167 1.07 3.83 -13.63
CA ILE A 167 -0.21 3.34 -13.13
C ILE A 167 -1.31 4.28 -13.63
N PRO A 168 -2.32 3.79 -14.38
CA PRO A 168 -3.39 4.63 -14.88
C PRO A 168 -4.29 5.12 -13.74
N VAL A 169 -4.73 6.38 -13.85
CA VAL A 169 -5.67 7.01 -12.94
C VAL A 169 -7.01 7.25 -13.66
N PRO A 170 -8.06 6.46 -13.33
CA PRO A 170 -9.41 6.68 -13.85
C PRO A 170 -9.91 8.11 -13.62
N ALA A 171 -10.50 8.71 -14.66
CA ALA A 171 -11.01 10.07 -14.59
C ALA A 171 -12.13 10.20 -13.54
N GLY A 172 -12.09 11.27 -12.76
CA GLY A 172 -13.13 11.59 -11.77
C GLY A 172 -13.15 10.68 -10.55
N TRP A 173 -12.11 9.87 -10.31
CA TRP A 173 -11.99 9.06 -9.09
C TRP A 173 -12.02 9.93 -7.82
N ASP A 174 -11.59 11.19 -7.94
CA ASP A 174 -11.59 12.20 -6.89
C ASP A 174 -12.93 12.94 -6.73
N HIS A 175 -13.96 12.55 -7.48
CA HIS A 175 -15.33 13.07 -7.39
C HIS A 175 -16.36 12.01 -6.97
N ALA A 176 -16.00 10.72 -7.00
CA ALA A 176 -16.88 9.64 -6.55
C ALA A 176 -17.21 9.79 -5.06
N GLY A 177 -18.50 9.70 -4.71
CA GLY A 177 -19.14 10.17 -3.47
C GLY A 177 -18.76 9.49 -2.14
N GLY A 178 -17.51 9.04 -1.98
CA GLY A 178 -16.96 8.58 -0.71
C GLY A 178 -16.20 9.67 0.02
N THR A 179 -16.34 9.72 1.35
CA THR A 179 -15.45 10.53 2.19
C THR A 179 -14.03 10.00 2.04
N ARG A 180 -13.09 10.90 1.74
CA ARG A 180 -11.66 10.63 1.69
C ARG A 180 -11.01 11.25 2.90
N THR A 181 -10.24 10.46 3.63
CA THR A 181 -9.50 10.93 4.80
C THR A 181 -8.07 10.46 4.67
N ALA A 182 -7.14 11.43 4.65
CA ALA A 182 -5.73 11.15 4.85
C ALA A 182 -5.48 11.13 6.36
N ALA A 183 -4.91 10.03 6.86
CA ALA A 183 -4.43 9.91 8.24
C ALA A 183 -2.91 9.72 8.19
N GLY A 184 -2.18 10.73 8.63
CA GLY A 184 -0.72 10.83 8.52
C GLY A 184 -0.28 12.30 8.52
N PRO A 185 1.00 12.62 8.76
CA PRO A 185 1.46 14.00 8.79
C PRO A 185 1.29 14.65 7.40
N VAL A 186 0.49 15.71 7.35
CA VAL A 186 0.35 16.58 6.17
C VAL A 186 1.50 17.58 6.20
N GLU A 187 2.55 17.41 5.39
CA GLU A 187 3.62 18.41 5.31
C GLU A 187 4.09 18.70 3.89
N GLY A 188 4.24 19.99 3.59
CA GLY A 188 4.66 20.59 2.32
C GLY A 188 6.14 20.38 1.96
N PRO A 189 6.69 21.20 1.04
CA PRO A 189 7.94 20.90 0.37
C PRO A 189 9.15 21.15 1.29
N GLY A 190 9.96 20.12 1.48
CA GLY A 190 11.32 20.25 2.00
C GLY A 190 11.56 19.70 3.40
N GLY A 191 12.39 18.66 3.48
CA GLY A 191 13.32 18.51 4.60
C GLY A 191 12.83 17.74 5.82
N ARG A 192 12.64 16.41 5.66
CA ARG A 192 12.90 15.28 6.59
C ARG A 192 12.04 14.08 6.18
N ARG A 193 12.18 13.67 4.92
CA ARG A 193 11.42 12.55 4.33
C ARG A 193 12.40 11.42 4.07
N ARG A 194 12.22 10.28 4.76
CA ARG A 194 12.69 8.95 4.30
C ARG A 194 12.09 7.82 5.13
N LEU A 195 11.76 8.03 6.40
CA LEU A 195 11.23 6.98 7.30
C LEU A 195 9.82 7.26 7.87
N SER A 196 9.21 8.40 7.57
CA SER A 196 7.90 8.77 8.16
C SER A 196 6.75 7.88 7.70
N ALA A 197 6.84 7.27 6.51
CA ALA A 197 5.80 6.37 5.99
C ALA A 197 5.68 5.02 6.73
N GLY A 198 6.64 4.70 7.61
CA GLY A 198 6.65 3.46 8.41
C GLY A 198 6.14 3.60 9.85
N ARG A 199 5.84 4.82 10.33
CA ARG A 199 5.60 5.06 11.77
C ARG A 199 4.18 4.78 12.26
N VAL A 200 3.18 4.67 11.39
CA VAL A 200 1.76 4.62 11.82
C VAL A 200 1.21 3.21 12.06
N ALA A 201 1.90 2.12 11.71
CA ALA A 201 1.32 0.78 11.78
C ALA A 201 1.42 0.05 13.14
N TRP A 202 2.25 0.50 14.09
CA TRP A 202 2.69 -0.40 15.18
C TRP A 202 2.49 0.10 16.62
N ARG A 203 1.74 1.17 16.83
CA ARG A 203 1.35 1.61 18.18
C ARG A 203 -0.14 1.38 18.37
N ALA A 204 -0.48 0.16 18.77
CA ALA A 204 -1.74 -0.15 19.43
C ALA A 204 -1.62 0.15 20.93
#